data_AF-A0A809PPH2-F1
#
_entry.id   AF-A0A809PPH2-F1
#
_cell.length_a   1.000
_cell.length_b   1.000
_cell.length_c   1.000
_cell.angle_alpha   90.00
_cell.angle_beta   90.00
_cell.angle_gamma   90.00
#
_symmetry.space_group_name_H-M   'P 1'
#
loop_
_entity.id
_entity.type
_entity.pdbx_description
1 polymer ?
#
loop_
_entity_poly.entity_id
_entity_poly.type
_entity_poly.pdbx_seq_one_letter_code
_entity_poly.pdbx_strand_id
1 'polypeptide(L)'
;MPRVLSTALTFVDNIYYLDNELFSGTVFDIAHGVVSANNYINGKYDSPYQPDYFSNTDVGLQIVAFASSGDDENSQYLPLIYQGKAFTGIVYHFWNNQCDCEVAYLEGEWRIAAHWSGDLLYSLEIDGEHGYEEYGWHTNKLLEKFNHTLDPDNSCSSNFDVDGNICYLQLSENYFECIGERLQSCRYSPFKSRAELSSLQPAKVLVLSGAGIGDDLLHNLFCHSTSVNLAKKCGELTFKDTLLSLKSLDLLCAITDLKKVKIENATDSQHTLAQALIAARPDIEVRYESRQPEQVVPAIADTKRPLTIPLYYVVNAFILVLLLIAVFTNR
;
A
#
# COMPACT_ATOMS: atom_id res chain seq x y z
N MET A 1 0.69 8.50 -20.02
CA MET A 1 1.42 8.46 -21.30
C MET A 1 1.96 7.05 -21.46
N PRO A 2 1.89 6.48 -22.68
CA PRO A 2 2.41 5.15 -22.93
C PRO A 2 3.91 5.09 -22.66
N ARG A 3 4.37 3.99 -22.06
CA ARG A 3 5.76 3.73 -21.69
C ARG A 3 6.15 2.39 -22.28
N VAL A 4 6.97 2.40 -23.33
CA VAL A 4 7.21 1.22 -24.17
C VAL A 4 8.68 1.01 -24.51
N LEU A 5 9.07 -0.24 -24.73
CA LEU A 5 10.37 -0.56 -25.32
C LEU A 5 10.43 -0.03 -26.76
N SER A 6 11.62 0.39 -27.20
CA SER A 6 11.84 0.80 -28.60
C SER A 6 11.55 -0.32 -29.60
N THR A 7 11.63 -1.59 -29.17
CA THR A 7 11.25 -2.77 -29.97
C THR A 7 9.75 -2.86 -30.29
N ALA A 8 8.90 -2.13 -29.56
CA ALA A 8 7.47 -2.01 -29.89
C ALA A 8 7.19 -0.99 -31.00
N LEU A 9 8.17 -0.19 -31.38
CA LEU A 9 7.99 0.96 -32.27
C LEU A 9 8.60 0.71 -33.63
N THR A 10 7.99 1.32 -34.65
CA THR A 10 8.60 1.43 -35.97
C THR A 10 9.32 2.78 -36.07
N PHE A 11 10.59 2.77 -36.49
CA PHE A 11 11.40 3.97 -36.65
C PHE A 11 11.69 4.25 -38.13
N VAL A 12 11.12 5.33 -38.67
CA VAL A 12 11.27 5.73 -40.08
C VAL A 12 11.58 7.21 -40.15
N ASP A 13 12.63 7.59 -40.89
CA ASP A 13 13.02 8.99 -41.11
C ASP A 13 13.13 9.82 -39.81
N ASN A 14 13.66 9.19 -38.75
CA ASN A 14 13.79 9.76 -37.40
C ASN A 14 12.45 10.05 -36.68
N ILE A 15 11.41 9.28 -37.01
CA ILE A 15 10.08 9.38 -36.41
C ILE A 15 9.66 8.01 -35.90
N TYR A 16 9.25 7.95 -34.64
CA TYR A 16 8.65 6.77 -34.04
C TYR A 16 7.14 6.68 -34.28
N TYR A 17 6.71 5.46 -34.61
CA TYR A 17 5.31 5.09 -34.78
C TYR A 17 4.97 3.89 -33.89
N LEU A 18 3.76 3.90 -33.34
CA LEU A 18 3.14 2.75 -32.68
C LEU A 18 1.84 2.45 -33.44
N ASP A 19 1.65 1.22 -33.89
CA ASP A 19 0.46 0.80 -34.65
C ASP A 19 0.13 1.70 -35.87
N ASN A 20 1.16 2.20 -36.56
CA ASN A 20 1.10 3.17 -37.69
C ASN A 20 0.65 4.59 -37.33
N GLU A 21 0.56 4.94 -36.05
CA GLU A 21 0.28 6.30 -35.58
C GLU A 21 1.53 6.95 -34.99
N LEU A 22 1.60 8.29 -35.06
CA LEU A 22 2.72 9.04 -34.47
C LEU A 22 2.75 8.83 -32.96
N PHE A 23 3.88 8.30 -32.46
CA PHE A 23 4.00 7.95 -31.05
C PHE A 23 4.20 9.20 -30.17
N SER A 24 3.49 9.29 -29.05
CA SER A 24 3.79 10.27 -28.00
C SER A 24 3.79 9.57 -26.65
N GLY A 25 4.91 9.63 -25.93
CA GLY A 25 5.12 8.88 -24.70
C GLY A 25 6.61 8.66 -24.43
N THR A 26 6.92 7.67 -23.60
CA THR A 26 8.29 7.35 -23.21
C THR A 26 8.77 6.09 -23.94
N VAL A 27 9.97 6.17 -24.48
CA VAL A 27 10.66 5.05 -25.14
C VAL A 27 11.85 4.62 -24.30
N PHE A 28 11.93 3.31 -24.07
CA PHE A 28 13.01 2.65 -23.35
C PHE A 28 13.89 1.86 -24.31
N ASP A 29 15.17 2.20 -24.35
CA ASP A 29 16.22 1.47 -25.07
C ASP A 29 17.04 0.63 -24.07
N ILE A 30 17.16 -0.67 -24.33
CA ILE A 30 17.92 -1.59 -23.48
C ILE A 30 19.19 -2.03 -24.19
N ALA A 31 20.34 -1.79 -23.57
CA ALA A 31 21.64 -2.27 -24.04
C ALA A 31 22.40 -2.94 -22.89
N HIS A 32 22.68 -4.24 -23.02
CA HIS A 32 23.39 -5.03 -22.00
C HIS A 32 22.77 -4.94 -20.59
N GLY A 33 21.44 -4.87 -20.52
CA GLY A 33 20.71 -4.75 -19.26
C GLY A 33 20.61 -3.33 -18.70
N VAL A 34 21.31 -2.36 -19.28
CA VAL A 34 21.21 -0.92 -18.94
C VAL A 34 20.11 -0.29 -19.77
N VAL A 35 19.31 0.57 -19.13
CA VAL A 35 18.16 1.25 -19.72
C VAL A 35 18.50 2.71 -19.97
N SER A 36 18.17 3.19 -21.18
CA SER A 36 18.05 4.63 -21.49
C SER A 36 16.58 4.93 -21.78
N ALA A 37 16.04 5.97 -21.16
CA ALA A 37 14.64 6.34 -21.29
C ALA A 37 14.50 7.78 -21.75
N ASN A 38 13.69 8.02 -22.80
CA ASN A 38 13.49 9.34 -23.40
C ASN A 38 12.02 9.57 -23.74
N ASN A 39 11.56 10.81 -23.61
CA ASN A 39 10.22 11.25 -23.98
C ASN A 39 10.19 11.69 -25.45
N TYR A 40 9.06 11.41 -26.10
CA TYR A 40 8.80 11.72 -27.50
C TYR A 40 7.43 12.38 -27.65
N ILE A 41 7.35 13.35 -28.55
CA ILE A 41 6.11 14.03 -28.95
C ILE A 41 5.99 13.95 -30.47
N ASN A 42 4.87 13.41 -30.97
CA ASN A 42 4.62 13.21 -32.40
C ASN A 42 5.78 12.47 -33.12
N GLY A 43 6.29 11.42 -32.47
CA GLY A 43 7.34 10.54 -32.94
C GLY A 43 8.76 11.12 -32.86
N LYS A 44 8.93 12.36 -32.38
CA LYS A 44 10.23 13.03 -32.30
C LYS A 44 10.69 13.16 -30.85
N TYR A 45 11.99 13.06 -30.66
CA TYR A 45 12.63 13.26 -29.36
C TYR A 45 12.24 14.62 -28.78
N ASP A 46 11.89 14.64 -27.49
CA ASP A 46 11.55 15.84 -26.73
C ASP A 46 12.55 16.07 -25.59
N SER A 47 12.65 15.13 -24.66
CA SER A 47 13.50 15.24 -23.48
C SER A 47 13.98 13.88 -22.98
N PRO A 48 14.99 13.81 -22.09
CA PRO A 48 15.19 12.61 -21.27
C PRO A 48 13.95 12.34 -20.42
N TYR A 49 13.65 11.07 -20.17
CA TYR A 49 12.61 10.68 -19.21
C TYR A 49 13.14 10.86 -17.79
N GLN A 50 12.30 11.39 -16.92
CA GLN A 50 12.52 11.49 -15.49
C GLN A 50 11.30 10.85 -14.83
N PRO A 51 11.47 9.75 -14.09
CA PRO A 51 10.32 9.05 -13.57
C PRO A 51 9.67 9.85 -12.43
N ASP A 52 8.34 10.00 -12.52
CA ASP A 52 7.56 11.04 -11.82
C ASP A 52 7.63 10.98 -10.29
N TYR A 53 7.89 9.79 -9.75
CA TYR A 53 7.79 9.51 -8.32
C TYR A 53 9.13 9.43 -7.61
N PHE A 54 10.24 9.58 -8.32
CA PHE A 54 11.57 9.36 -7.77
C PHE A 54 12.31 10.68 -7.60
N SER A 55 13.13 10.78 -6.56
CA SER A 55 13.98 11.96 -6.38
C SER A 55 15.19 11.87 -7.30
N ASN A 56 15.81 13.00 -7.66
CA ASN A 56 17.00 13.01 -8.51
C ASN A 56 18.17 12.17 -7.94
N THR A 57 18.20 11.96 -6.62
CA THR A 57 19.19 11.09 -5.96
C THR A 57 18.95 9.60 -6.22
N ASP A 58 17.73 9.23 -6.60
CA ASP A 58 17.34 7.84 -6.90
C ASP A 58 17.59 7.48 -8.38
N VAL A 59 17.66 8.48 -9.27
CA VAL A 59 17.82 8.31 -10.73
C VAL A 59 19.28 8.05 -11.13
N GLY A 60 19.96 7.17 -10.39
CA GLY A 60 21.32 6.73 -10.66
C GLY A 60 21.41 5.84 -11.90
N LEU A 61 21.94 4.63 -11.73
CA LEU A 61 21.99 3.65 -12.81
C LEU A 61 20.58 3.10 -13.09
N GLN A 62 20.24 2.94 -14.36
CA GLN A 62 18.94 2.44 -14.79
C GLN A 62 19.12 1.07 -15.45
N ILE A 63 18.47 0.02 -14.94
CA ILE A 63 18.60 -1.34 -15.44
C ILE A 63 17.23 -2.02 -15.62
N VAL A 64 17.20 -3.13 -16.34
CA VAL A 64 16.04 -4.02 -16.40
C VAL A 64 16.09 -5.09 -15.31
N ALA A 65 14.94 -5.54 -14.83
CA ALA A 65 14.78 -6.53 -13.76
C ALA A 65 15.67 -7.78 -13.95
N PHE A 66 15.68 -8.38 -15.15
CA PHE A 66 16.46 -9.59 -15.41
C PHE A 66 17.99 -9.38 -15.44
N ALA A 67 18.47 -8.13 -15.37
CA ALA A 67 19.90 -7.82 -15.33
C ALA A 67 20.50 -7.87 -13.92
N SER A 68 19.66 -8.05 -12.88
CA SER A 68 20.08 -8.18 -11.49
C SER A 68 19.91 -9.63 -11.00
N SER A 69 20.60 -9.96 -9.91
CA SER A 69 20.35 -11.21 -9.16
C SER A 69 19.64 -10.85 -7.87
N GLY A 70 18.56 -11.56 -7.53
CA GLY A 70 17.77 -11.29 -6.31
C GLY A 70 16.40 -10.67 -6.55
N ASP A 71 15.82 -10.83 -7.75
CA ASP A 71 14.45 -10.47 -8.10
C ASP A 71 13.63 -11.75 -8.46
N ASP A 72 13.85 -12.83 -7.70
CA ASP A 72 12.98 -14.00 -7.73
C ASP A 72 11.82 -13.73 -6.76
N GLU A 73 10.59 -14.18 -7.03
CA GLU A 73 9.40 -13.89 -6.19
C GLU A 73 9.55 -14.22 -4.68
N ASN A 74 10.59 -14.98 -4.28
CA ASN A 74 10.96 -15.33 -2.91
C ASN A 74 12.11 -14.50 -2.29
N SER A 75 12.67 -13.50 -2.98
CA SER A 75 13.86 -12.74 -2.55
C SER A 75 13.57 -11.34 -2.02
N GLN A 76 12.33 -11.06 -1.62
CA GLN A 76 11.87 -9.77 -1.05
C GLN A 76 12.70 -9.28 0.16
N TYR A 77 13.58 -10.12 0.70
CA TYR A 77 14.46 -9.85 1.85
C TYR A 77 15.96 -9.88 1.51
N LEU A 78 16.34 -10.02 0.25
CA LEU A 78 17.74 -10.00 -0.17
C LEU A 78 18.07 -8.67 -0.84
N PRO A 79 19.24 -8.07 -0.53
CA PRO A 79 19.63 -6.83 -1.18
C PRO A 79 19.83 -7.07 -2.67
N LEU A 80 19.37 -6.12 -3.49
CA LEU A 80 19.57 -6.17 -4.92
C LEU A 80 21.05 -5.94 -5.24
N ILE A 81 21.65 -6.92 -5.93
CA ILE A 81 23.06 -6.88 -6.32
C ILE A 81 23.17 -6.73 -7.84
N TYR A 82 23.97 -5.76 -8.29
CA TYR A 82 24.34 -5.56 -9.68
C TYR A 82 25.86 -5.54 -9.81
N GLN A 83 26.41 -6.39 -10.69
CA GLN A 83 27.86 -6.53 -10.90
C GLN A 83 28.68 -6.73 -9.60
N GLY A 84 28.11 -7.50 -8.67
CA GLY A 84 28.76 -7.84 -7.40
C GLY A 84 28.73 -6.75 -6.32
N LYS A 85 27.95 -5.68 -6.52
CA LYS A 85 27.77 -4.60 -5.53
C LYS A 85 26.28 -4.35 -5.26
N ALA A 86 25.99 -3.83 -4.06
CA ALA A 86 24.66 -3.34 -3.73
C ALA A 86 24.25 -2.23 -4.72
N PHE A 87 23.06 -2.37 -5.28
CA PHE A 87 22.59 -1.52 -6.37
C PHE A 87 21.95 -0.23 -5.85
N THR A 88 22.27 0.89 -6.48
CA THR A 88 21.58 2.17 -6.28
C THR A 88 21.15 2.70 -7.65
N GLY A 89 19.86 2.93 -7.82
CA GLY A 89 19.29 3.30 -9.10
C GLY A 89 17.86 2.79 -9.29
N ILE A 90 17.43 2.68 -10.55
CA ILE A 90 16.07 2.26 -10.91
C ILE A 90 16.12 0.96 -11.70
N VAL A 91 15.23 0.04 -11.34
CA VAL A 91 14.94 -1.21 -12.03
C VAL A 91 13.60 -1.08 -12.74
N TYR A 92 13.56 -1.42 -14.03
CA TYR A 92 12.35 -1.44 -14.83
C TYR A 92 11.89 -2.86 -15.12
N HIS A 93 10.59 -3.09 -14.97
CA HIS A 93 9.92 -4.31 -15.41
C HIS A 93 9.09 -4.02 -16.66
N PHE A 94 9.06 -5.00 -17.55
CA PHE A 94 8.35 -4.90 -18.80
C PHE A 94 7.49 -6.14 -19.04
N TRP A 95 6.24 -5.90 -19.41
CA TRP A 95 5.32 -6.92 -19.88
C TRP A 95 4.80 -6.55 -21.26
N ASN A 96 4.92 -7.45 -22.24
CA ASN A 96 4.53 -7.21 -23.63
C ASN A 96 5.06 -5.88 -24.21
N ASN A 97 6.34 -5.60 -23.98
CA ASN A 97 7.03 -4.36 -24.36
C ASN A 97 6.49 -3.07 -23.70
N GLN A 98 5.61 -3.16 -22.71
CA GLN A 98 5.14 -2.02 -21.91
C GLN A 98 5.82 -2.04 -20.55
N CYS A 99 6.24 -0.88 -20.07
CA CYS A 99 6.77 -0.75 -18.71
C CYS A 99 5.60 -0.83 -17.72
N ASP A 100 5.58 -1.86 -16.89
CA ASP A 100 4.53 -2.10 -15.90
C ASP A 100 4.99 -1.84 -14.46
N CYS A 101 6.31 -1.77 -14.21
CA CYS A 101 6.84 -1.41 -12.89
C CYS A 101 8.16 -0.63 -12.99
N GLU A 102 8.33 0.34 -12.10
CA GLU A 102 9.55 1.11 -11.88
C GLU A 102 9.90 1.02 -10.39
N VAL A 103 11.07 0.50 -10.04
CA VAL A 103 11.48 0.29 -8.65
C VAL A 103 12.81 0.99 -8.39
N ALA A 104 12.85 1.90 -7.42
CA ALA A 104 14.08 2.52 -6.95
C ALA A 104 14.69 1.74 -5.80
N TYR A 105 16.01 1.62 -5.86
CA TYR A 105 16.83 1.00 -4.83
C TYR A 105 17.91 1.97 -4.36
N LEU A 106 18.22 1.90 -3.06
CA LEU A 106 19.34 2.58 -2.44
C LEU A 106 20.15 1.55 -1.65
N GLU A 107 21.41 1.36 -2.05
CA GLU A 107 22.32 0.39 -1.41
C GLU A 107 21.74 -1.04 -1.34
N GLY A 108 21.02 -1.44 -2.40
CA GLY A 108 20.40 -2.75 -2.54
C GLY A 108 19.05 -2.88 -1.85
N GLU A 109 18.61 -1.89 -1.07
CA GLU A 109 17.29 -1.88 -0.44
C GLU A 109 16.28 -1.17 -1.33
N TRP A 110 15.10 -1.76 -1.51
CA TRP A 110 14.03 -1.12 -2.25
C TRP A 110 13.51 0.09 -1.46
N ARG A 111 13.11 1.16 -2.17
CA ARG A 111 12.62 2.41 -1.55
C ARG A 111 11.29 2.85 -2.10
N ILE A 112 11.10 2.76 -3.41
CA ILE A 112 9.87 3.21 -4.07
C ILE A 112 9.55 2.22 -5.18
N ALA A 113 8.30 1.80 -5.29
CA ALA A 113 7.82 1.00 -6.40
C ALA A 113 6.56 1.63 -6.99
N ALA A 114 6.57 1.91 -8.30
CA ALA A 114 5.45 2.47 -9.03
C ALA A 114 4.96 1.45 -10.07
N HIS A 115 3.70 1.02 -9.94
CA HIS A 115 3.10 -0.02 -10.76
C HIS A 115 2.00 0.51 -11.66
N TRP A 116 1.98 0.01 -12.89
CA TRP A 116 1.19 0.60 -13.96
C TRP A 116 0.46 -0.42 -14.82
N SER A 117 -0.72 -0.02 -15.28
CA SER A 117 -1.51 -0.72 -16.29
C SER A 117 -1.74 0.23 -17.46
N GLY A 118 -0.89 0.10 -18.49
CA GLY A 118 -0.79 1.09 -19.56
C GLY A 118 -0.41 2.48 -19.02
N ASP A 119 -1.36 3.41 -19.11
CA ASP A 119 -1.18 4.82 -18.71
C ASP A 119 -1.65 5.11 -17.28
N LEU A 120 -2.22 4.12 -16.59
CA LEU A 120 -2.76 4.25 -15.24
C LEU A 120 -1.74 3.76 -14.22
N LEU A 121 -1.37 4.64 -13.29
CA LEU A 121 -0.70 4.22 -12.04
C LEU A 121 -1.77 3.56 -11.16
N TYR A 122 -1.61 2.28 -10.84
CA TYR A 122 -2.58 1.56 -10.01
C TYR A 122 -2.04 1.25 -8.60
N SER A 123 -0.71 1.27 -8.40
CA SER A 123 -0.10 1.11 -7.08
C SER A 123 1.18 1.95 -6.97
N LEU A 124 1.39 2.57 -5.81
CA LEU A 124 2.63 3.24 -5.44
C LEU A 124 2.99 2.84 -4.01
N GLU A 125 4.18 2.30 -3.83
CA GLU A 125 4.72 1.91 -2.53
C GLU A 125 5.97 2.72 -2.24
N ILE A 126 6.12 3.18 -1.01
CA ILE A 126 7.25 4.01 -0.56
C ILE A 126 7.69 3.49 0.81
N ASP A 127 8.92 3.02 0.91
CA ASP A 127 9.65 2.81 2.17
C ASP A 127 10.62 3.96 2.39
N GLY A 128 10.21 4.90 3.25
CA GLY A 128 10.95 6.12 3.53
C GLY A 128 11.21 6.35 5.01
N GLU A 129 11.91 7.44 5.32
CA GLU A 129 12.24 7.86 6.69
C GLU A 129 11.01 8.06 7.60
N HIS A 130 9.82 8.15 7.01
CA HIS A 130 8.55 8.42 7.70
C HIS A 130 7.63 7.20 7.81
N GLY A 131 8.17 6.02 7.50
CA GLY A 131 7.44 4.75 7.48
C GLY A 131 7.09 4.31 6.07
N TYR A 132 6.41 3.18 6.01
CA TYR A 132 5.89 2.59 4.79
C TYR A 132 4.58 3.28 4.39
N GLU A 133 4.48 3.68 3.14
CA GLU A 133 3.27 4.22 2.50
C GLU A 133 2.89 3.36 1.30
N GLU A 134 1.60 3.07 1.17
CA GLU A 134 1.04 2.38 0.01
C GLU A 134 -0.21 3.09 -0.46
N TYR A 135 -0.27 3.33 -1.76
CA TYR A 135 -1.37 3.98 -2.44
C TYR A 135 -1.85 3.09 -3.59
N GLY A 136 -3.13 3.17 -3.91
CA GLY A 136 -3.65 2.57 -5.14
C GLY A 136 -4.82 3.36 -5.69
N TRP A 137 -5.08 3.18 -6.98
CA TRP A 137 -6.07 3.96 -7.70
C TRP A 137 -6.97 3.07 -8.55
N HIS A 138 -8.25 3.42 -8.54
CA HIS A 138 -9.22 2.89 -9.47
C HIS A 138 -8.92 3.34 -10.90
N THR A 139 -9.52 2.67 -11.88
CA THR A 139 -9.38 3.03 -13.31
C THR A 139 -9.91 4.42 -13.66
N ASN A 140 -10.80 4.98 -12.85
CA ASN A 140 -11.27 6.36 -12.97
C ASN A 140 -10.34 7.39 -12.28
N LYS A 141 -9.17 6.95 -11.80
CA LYS A 141 -8.13 7.75 -11.13
C LYS A 141 -8.50 8.25 -9.73
N LEU A 142 -9.60 7.80 -9.15
CA LEU A 142 -9.87 8.02 -7.73
C LEU A 142 -9.02 7.07 -6.88
N LEU A 143 -8.67 7.52 -5.68
CA LEU A 143 -7.93 6.72 -4.71
C LEU A 143 -8.77 5.48 -4.36
N GLU A 144 -8.14 4.31 -4.37
CA GLU A 144 -8.70 3.02 -3.97
C GLU A 144 -8.24 2.64 -2.57
N LYS A 145 -6.95 2.80 -2.28
CA LYS A 145 -6.33 2.41 -1.01
C LYS A 145 -5.32 3.44 -0.56
N PHE A 146 -5.22 3.60 0.75
CA PHE A 146 -4.12 4.29 1.42
C PHE A 146 -3.77 3.53 2.70
N ASN A 147 -2.52 3.07 2.77
CA ASN A 147 -1.93 2.50 3.97
C ASN A 147 -0.71 3.31 4.37
N HIS A 148 -0.57 3.53 5.67
CA HIS A 148 0.62 4.12 6.27
C HIS A 148 0.98 3.33 7.52
N THR A 149 2.24 2.91 7.61
CA THR A 149 2.75 2.16 8.76
C THR A 149 4.10 2.73 9.16
N LEU A 150 4.14 3.37 10.32
CA LEU A 150 5.40 3.77 10.94
C LEU A 150 5.98 2.61 11.77
N ASP A 151 5.12 1.98 12.55
CA ASP A 151 5.39 0.81 13.38
C ASP A 151 4.05 0.09 13.65
N PRO A 152 4.05 -1.11 14.27
CA PRO A 152 2.82 -1.86 14.50
C PRO A 152 1.75 -1.13 15.34
N ASP A 153 2.18 -0.20 16.20
CA ASP A 153 1.29 0.58 17.08
C ASP A 153 0.87 1.91 16.46
N ASN A 154 1.45 2.29 15.30
CA ASN A 154 1.20 3.54 14.60
C ASN A 154 0.96 3.25 13.11
N SER A 155 -0.25 2.77 12.82
CA SER A 155 -0.68 2.44 11.47
C SER A 155 -2.06 3.01 11.14
N CYS A 156 -2.27 3.26 9.85
CA CYS A 156 -3.55 3.57 9.25
C CYS A 156 -3.71 2.73 7.98
N SER A 157 -4.91 2.21 7.76
CA SER A 157 -5.30 1.60 6.50
C SER A 157 -6.69 2.08 6.13
N SER A 158 -6.88 2.43 4.86
CA SER A 158 -8.16 2.92 4.36
C SER A 158 -8.39 2.47 2.94
N ASN A 159 -9.62 2.07 2.64
CA ASN A 159 -10.06 1.76 1.29
C ASN A 159 -11.27 2.60 0.91
N PHE A 160 -11.39 2.86 -0.38
CA PHE A 160 -12.43 3.67 -0.99
C PHE A 160 -13.07 2.92 -2.15
N ASP A 161 -14.38 3.10 -2.32
CA ASP A 161 -15.09 2.56 -3.48
C ASP A 161 -14.77 3.35 -4.77
N VAL A 162 -15.29 2.87 -5.90
CA VAL A 162 -15.08 3.50 -7.22
C VAL A 162 -15.61 4.93 -7.30
N ASP A 163 -16.48 5.37 -6.39
CA ASP A 163 -17.01 6.74 -6.34
C ASP A 163 -16.22 7.62 -5.34
N GLY A 164 -15.18 7.07 -4.72
CA GLY A 164 -14.33 7.77 -3.74
C GLY A 164 -14.90 7.79 -2.32
N ASN A 165 -15.92 6.98 -2.01
CA ASN A 165 -16.47 6.90 -0.66
C ASN A 165 -15.66 5.91 0.18
N ILE A 166 -15.38 6.25 1.45
CA ILE A 166 -14.64 5.38 2.36
C ILE A 166 -15.47 4.14 2.72
N CYS A 167 -14.91 2.96 2.45
CA CYS A 167 -15.54 1.67 2.74
C CYS A 167 -14.82 0.88 3.84
N TYR A 168 -13.56 1.23 4.11
CA TYR A 168 -12.76 0.65 5.18
C TYR A 168 -11.88 1.74 5.82
N LEU A 169 -11.82 1.74 7.15
CA LEU A 169 -10.88 2.56 7.93
C LEU A 169 -10.37 1.75 9.12
N GLN A 170 -9.06 1.59 9.20
CA GLN A 170 -8.36 1.10 10.37
C GLN A 170 -7.42 2.18 10.91
N LEU A 171 -7.46 2.39 12.22
CA LEU A 171 -6.60 3.34 12.92
C LEU A 171 -6.08 2.74 14.23
N SER A 172 -4.76 2.80 14.42
CA SER A 172 -4.16 2.58 15.73
C SER A 172 -4.57 3.68 16.72
N GLU A 173 -4.53 3.39 18.03
CA GLU A 173 -5.03 4.25 19.11
C GLU A 173 -4.51 5.70 19.03
N ASN A 174 -3.20 5.85 18.81
CA ASN A 174 -2.50 7.13 18.84
C ASN A 174 -2.06 7.58 17.45
N TYR A 175 -2.71 7.10 16.37
CA TYR A 175 -2.27 7.38 15.00
C TYR A 175 -2.09 8.89 14.77
N PHE A 176 -3.12 9.69 15.00
CA PHE A 176 -3.09 11.14 14.74
C PHE A 176 -2.14 11.89 15.68
N GLU A 177 -1.98 11.42 16.91
CA GLU A 177 -1.12 11.99 17.93
C GLU A 177 0.36 11.75 17.61
N CYS A 178 0.72 10.56 17.12
CA CYS A 178 2.09 10.19 16.80
C CYS A 178 2.56 10.74 15.45
N ILE A 179 1.63 10.95 14.52
CA ILE A 179 1.97 11.25 13.13
C ILE A 179 1.85 12.73 12.76
N GLY A 180 1.33 13.59 13.64
CA GLY A 180 0.88 14.96 13.29
C GLY A 180 1.81 15.79 12.38
N GLU A 181 3.12 15.83 12.65
CA GLU A 181 4.09 16.53 11.78
C GLU A 181 4.55 15.67 10.59
N ARG A 182 4.49 14.34 10.70
CA ARG A 182 4.93 13.37 9.69
C ARG A 182 3.88 13.14 8.60
N LEU A 183 2.59 13.31 8.88
CA LEU A 183 1.53 13.27 7.87
C LEU A 183 1.66 14.40 6.84
N GLN A 184 2.38 15.47 7.18
CA GLN A 184 2.66 16.54 6.23
C GLN A 184 3.69 16.12 5.17
N SER A 185 4.56 15.15 5.47
CA SER A 185 5.54 14.61 4.52
C SER A 185 5.02 13.41 3.72
N CYS A 186 3.94 12.76 4.16
CA CYS A 186 3.25 11.76 3.34
C CYS A 186 2.81 12.37 2.00
N ARG A 187 3.17 11.70 0.91
CA ARG A 187 3.00 12.28 -0.43
C ARG A 187 1.53 12.44 -0.80
N TYR A 188 0.67 11.49 -0.42
CA TYR A 188 -0.75 11.49 -0.76
C TYR A 188 -1.65 11.08 0.42
N SER A 189 -1.58 11.81 1.54
CA SER A 189 -2.51 11.54 2.65
C SER A 189 -3.94 12.03 2.34
N PRO A 190 -4.97 11.15 2.39
CA PRO A 190 -6.37 11.54 2.18
C PRO A 190 -6.97 12.31 3.37
N PHE A 191 -6.34 12.25 4.54
CA PHE A 191 -6.74 12.97 5.75
C PHE A 191 -5.55 13.14 6.69
N LYS A 192 -5.28 14.38 7.11
CA LYS A 192 -4.14 14.72 7.98
C LYS A 192 -4.51 14.90 9.45
N SER A 193 -5.81 14.93 9.75
CA SER A 193 -6.32 15.17 11.09
C SER A 193 -7.67 14.48 11.32
N ARG A 194 -8.01 14.26 12.61
CA ARG A 194 -9.34 13.75 13.01
C ARG A 194 -10.49 14.57 12.43
N ALA A 195 -10.29 15.88 12.26
CA ALA A 195 -11.30 16.79 11.74
C ALA A 195 -11.52 16.63 10.23
N GLU A 196 -10.46 16.33 9.47
CA GLU A 196 -10.55 16.15 8.02
C GLU A 196 -11.35 14.91 7.61
N LEU A 197 -11.51 13.93 8.50
CA LEU A 197 -12.42 12.79 8.29
C LEU A 197 -13.86 13.21 8.04
N SER A 198 -14.26 14.41 8.48
CA SER A 198 -15.60 14.94 8.20
C SER A 198 -15.86 15.26 6.72
N SER A 199 -14.80 15.44 5.92
CA SER A 199 -14.90 15.62 4.48
C SER A 199 -15.18 14.32 3.72
N LEU A 200 -14.84 13.16 4.31
CA LEU A 200 -15.00 11.85 3.66
C LEU A 200 -16.46 11.41 3.64
N GLN A 201 -16.90 10.78 2.57
CA GLN A 201 -18.24 10.18 2.51
C GLN A 201 -18.15 8.67 2.80
N PRO A 202 -18.85 8.14 3.82
CA PRO A 202 -19.05 6.71 3.98
C PRO A 202 -19.71 6.07 2.77
N ALA A 203 -19.18 4.94 2.34
CA ALA A 203 -19.82 4.07 1.37
C ALA A 203 -21.07 3.41 1.97
N LYS A 204 -21.85 2.74 1.11
CA LYS A 204 -23.04 1.96 1.53
C LYS A 204 -22.68 0.89 2.57
N VAL A 205 -21.48 0.32 2.46
CA VAL A 205 -20.91 -0.64 3.42
C VAL A 205 -19.62 -0.03 3.95
N LEU A 206 -19.55 0.17 5.26
CA LEU A 206 -18.39 0.74 5.94
C LEU A 206 -17.90 -0.21 7.03
N VAL A 207 -16.60 -0.45 7.05
CA VAL A 207 -15.90 -1.21 8.09
C VAL A 207 -14.95 -0.27 8.83
N LEU A 208 -15.06 -0.24 10.15
CA LEU A 208 -14.24 0.55 11.05
C LEU A 208 -13.44 -0.40 11.96
N SER A 209 -12.12 -0.27 12.03
CA SER A 209 -11.29 -1.12 12.89
C SER A 209 -10.23 -0.37 13.70
N GLY A 210 -9.96 -0.88 14.90
CA GLY A 210 -8.83 -0.44 15.72
C GLY A 210 -9.18 0.61 16.78
N ALA A 211 -8.33 0.67 17.79
CA ALA A 211 -8.55 1.46 19.00
C ALA A 211 -8.50 2.98 18.75
N GLY A 212 -8.00 3.43 17.59
CA GLY A 212 -8.06 4.84 17.20
C GLY A 212 -9.47 5.34 16.88
N ILE A 213 -10.44 4.43 16.77
CA ILE A 213 -11.83 4.75 16.41
C ILE A 213 -12.69 4.89 17.67
N GLY A 214 -12.87 6.14 18.10
CA GLY A 214 -13.76 6.52 19.20
C GLY A 214 -15.07 7.16 18.75
N ASP A 215 -15.93 7.49 19.73
CA ASP A 215 -17.22 8.15 19.50
C ASP A 215 -17.07 9.51 18.78
N ASP A 216 -15.98 10.24 19.07
CA ASP A 216 -15.63 11.52 18.45
C ASP A 216 -15.30 11.37 16.96
N LEU A 217 -14.54 10.34 16.61
CA LEU A 217 -14.16 10.04 15.24
C LEU A 217 -15.37 9.61 14.43
N LEU A 218 -16.22 8.75 14.99
CA LEU A 218 -17.48 8.35 14.36
C LEU A 218 -18.37 9.58 14.12
N HIS A 219 -18.46 10.47 15.11
CA HIS A 219 -19.18 11.73 14.97
C HIS A 219 -18.60 12.59 13.85
N ASN A 220 -17.28 12.78 13.77
CA ASN A 220 -16.68 13.54 12.67
C ASN A 220 -17.00 12.90 11.31
N LEU A 221 -16.92 11.58 11.20
CA LEU A 221 -17.17 10.87 9.95
C LEU A 221 -18.62 11.06 9.45
N PHE A 222 -19.61 11.09 10.35
CA PHE A 222 -21.03 11.16 9.97
C PHE A 222 -21.68 12.55 10.10
N CYS A 223 -21.09 13.46 10.88
CA CYS A 223 -21.60 14.82 11.11
C CYS A 223 -20.61 15.86 10.56
N HIS A 224 -20.98 16.58 9.50
CA HIS A 224 -20.24 17.76 9.06
C HIS A 224 -21.00 19.06 9.36
N SER A 225 -20.27 20.16 9.52
CA SER A 225 -20.65 21.33 10.32
C SER A 225 -21.51 22.39 9.62
N THR A 226 -22.07 22.13 8.44
CA THR A 226 -22.74 23.21 7.67
C THR A 226 -24.05 22.84 6.99
N SER A 227 -24.57 21.60 7.14
CA SER A 227 -25.87 21.26 6.57
C SER A 227 -26.64 20.30 7.47
N VAL A 228 -27.79 20.78 7.95
CA VAL A 228 -28.74 20.13 8.88
C VAL A 228 -29.37 18.85 8.31
N ASN A 229 -29.06 18.49 7.06
CA ASN A 229 -29.48 17.25 6.44
C ASN A 229 -28.25 16.60 5.82
N LEU A 230 -27.92 15.39 6.27
CA LEU A 230 -27.25 14.30 5.56
C LEU A 230 -26.49 13.46 6.60
N ALA A 231 -27.21 12.62 7.34
CA ALA A 231 -26.55 11.40 7.80
C ALA A 231 -26.11 10.68 6.52
N LYS A 232 -24.80 10.61 6.32
CA LYS A 232 -24.22 10.08 5.09
C LYS A 232 -24.72 8.66 4.87
N LYS A 233 -24.93 8.28 3.61
CA LYS A 233 -25.64 7.04 3.23
C LYS A 233 -24.81 5.80 3.55
N CYS A 234 -24.88 5.32 4.79
CA CYS A 234 -24.34 4.03 5.20
C CYS A 234 -25.49 3.07 5.49
N GLY A 235 -25.57 1.98 4.72
CA GLY A 235 -26.57 0.93 4.89
C GLY A 235 -26.10 -0.19 5.82
N GLU A 236 -24.81 -0.50 5.81
CA GLU A 236 -24.19 -1.51 6.67
C GLU A 236 -22.94 -0.95 7.32
N LEU A 237 -22.90 -0.99 8.66
CA LEU A 237 -21.74 -0.57 9.45
C LEU A 237 -21.17 -1.78 10.20
N THR A 238 -19.89 -2.04 10.03
CA THR A 238 -19.16 -3.02 10.84
C THR A 238 -18.12 -2.28 11.67
N PHE A 239 -18.03 -2.57 12.97
CA PHE A 239 -16.92 -2.11 13.78
C PHE A 239 -16.25 -3.23 14.56
N LYS A 240 -14.91 -3.19 14.60
CA LYS A 240 -14.04 -4.22 15.18
C LYS A 240 -12.93 -3.60 16.00
N ASP A 241 -12.75 -4.04 17.24
CA ASP A 241 -11.66 -3.58 18.11
C ASP A 241 -11.64 -2.03 18.29
N THR A 242 -12.81 -1.39 18.28
CA THR A 242 -12.98 0.07 18.42
C THR A 242 -13.28 0.49 19.86
N LEU A 243 -13.19 1.79 20.14
CA LEU A 243 -13.54 2.41 21.43
C LEU A 243 -14.94 3.02 21.45
N LEU A 244 -15.83 2.60 20.53
CA LEU A 244 -17.21 3.07 20.49
C LEU A 244 -17.96 2.67 21.76
N SER A 245 -18.73 3.60 22.31
CA SER A 245 -19.47 3.44 23.55
C SER A 245 -20.94 3.83 23.35
N LEU A 246 -21.72 3.79 24.44
CA LEU A 246 -23.12 4.23 24.44
C LEU A 246 -23.30 5.67 23.94
N LYS A 247 -22.26 6.51 23.98
CA LYS A 247 -22.30 7.89 23.46
C LYS A 247 -22.56 7.96 21.95
N SER A 248 -22.22 6.91 21.20
CA SER A 248 -22.51 6.83 19.76
C SER A 248 -23.97 6.50 19.42
N LEU A 249 -24.81 6.16 20.40
CA LEU A 249 -26.18 5.68 20.15
C LEU A 249 -27.02 6.68 19.35
N ASP A 250 -27.04 7.95 19.75
CA ASP A 250 -27.86 8.98 19.10
C ASP A 250 -27.47 9.16 17.63
N LEU A 251 -26.16 9.11 17.36
CA LEU A 251 -25.63 9.20 16.00
C LEU A 251 -26.05 8.00 15.16
N LEU A 252 -25.88 6.78 15.66
CA LEU A 252 -26.29 5.56 14.95
C LEU A 252 -27.78 5.54 14.67
N CYS A 253 -28.60 6.03 15.62
CA CYS A 253 -30.04 6.17 15.44
C CYS A 253 -30.39 7.21 14.35
N ALA A 254 -29.59 8.26 14.20
CA ALA A 254 -29.78 9.33 13.21
C ALA A 254 -29.42 8.92 11.77
N ILE A 255 -28.66 7.83 11.58
CA ILE A 255 -28.37 7.30 10.24
C ILE A 255 -29.62 6.61 9.69
N THR A 256 -30.36 7.31 8.83
CA THR A 256 -31.67 6.87 8.31
C THR A 256 -31.57 5.62 7.44
N ASP A 257 -30.50 5.52 6.66
CA ASP A 257 -30.30 4.44 5.69
C ASP A 257 -29.69 3.19 6.32
N LEU A 258 -29.25 3.27 7.59
CA LEU A 258 -28.63 2.15 8.29
C LEU A 258 -29.65 1.02 8.46
N LYS A 259 -29.29 -0.18 8.01
CA LYS A 259 -30.08 -1.42 8.10
C LYS A 259 -29.38 -2.52 8.83
N LYS A 260 -28.05 -2.48 8.93
CA LYS A 260 -27.27 -3.53 9.56
C LYS A 260 -26.07 -2.97 10.31
N VAL A 261 -25.88 -3.47 11.53
CA VAL A 261 -24.71 -3.22 12.36
C VAL A 261 -24.09 -4.55 12.76
N LYS A 262 -22.80 -4.73 12.48
CA LYS A 262 -22.01 -5.88 12.94
C LYS A 262 -20.92 -5.39 13.89
N ILE A 263 -20.80 -6.04 15.05
CA ILE A 263 -19.75 -5.76 16.04
C ILE A 263 -18.90 -7.01 16.18
N GLU A 264 -17.62 -6.89 15.85
CA GLU A 264 -16.65 -7.98 16.01
C GLU A 264 -15.73 -7.67 17.19
N ASN A 265 -15.35 -8.70 17.94
CA ASN A 265 -14.53 -8.57 19.15
C ASN A 265 -15.13 -7.58 20.17
N ALA A 266 -16.43 -7.67 20.41
CA ALA A 266 -17.15 -6.73 21.25
C ALA A 266 -16.59 -6.68 22.70
N THR A 267 -16.38 -5.46 23.18
CA THR A 267 -16.14 -5.11 24.58
C THR A 267 -17.47 -4.97 25.34
N ASP A 268 -17.44 -4.93 26.68
CA ASP A 268 -18.63 -4.70 27.51
C ASP A 268 -19.36 -3.38 27.17
N SER A 269 -18.60 -2.34 26.82
CA SER A 269 -19.17 -1.05 26.40
C SER A 269 -19.91 -1.18 25.07
N GLN A 270 -19.35 -1.95 24.12
CA GLN A 270 -20.00 -2.21 22.83
C GLN A 270 -21.19 -3.17 22.95
N HIS A 271 -21.17 -4.12 23.89
CA HIS A 271 -22.34 -4.93 24.23
C HIS A 271 -23.50 -4.06 24.73
N THR A 272 -23.20 -3.10 25.60
CA THR A 272 -24.20 -2.14 26.11
C THR A 272 -24.75 -1.28 24.97
N LEU A 273 -23.87 -0.76 24.10
CA LEU A 273 -24.28 -0.03 22.90
C LEU A 273 -25.19 -0.86 21.99
N ALA A 274 -24.83 -2.12 21.73
CA ALA A 274 -25.60 -3.01 20.87
C ALA A 274 -27.02 -3.24 21.40
N GLN A 275 -27.15 -3.51 22.69
CA GLN A 275 -28.45 -3.71 23.34
C GLN A 275 -29.32 -2.45 23.28
N ALA A 276 -28.72 -1.28 23.55
CA ALA A 276 -29.43 -0.01 23.46
C ALA A 276 -29.88 0.29 22.02
N LEU A 277 -29.04 -0.02 21.03
CA LEU A 277 -29.35 0.15 19.61
C LEU A 277 -30.49 -0.77 19.15
N ILE A 278 -30.50 -2.04 19.57
CA ILE A 278 -31.61 -2.97 19.31
C ILE A 278 -32.93 -2.42 19.85
N ALA A 279 -32.92 -1.85 21.06
CA ALA A 279 -34.09 -1.26 21.68
C ALA A 279 -34.57 0.01 20.96
N ALA A 280 -33.64 0.86 20.52
CA ALA A 280 -33.93 2.15 19.89
C ALA A 280 -34.32 2.03 18.40
N ARG A 281 -33.77 1.05 17.69
CA ARG A 281 -33.95 0.82 16.25
C ARG A 281 -34.30 -0.65 15.98
N PRO A 282 -35.51 -1.11 16.31
CA PRO A 282 -35.92 -2.49 16.04
C PRO A 282 -36.03 -2.80 14.53
N ASP A 283 -35.96 -1.78 13.66
CA ASP A 283 -35.95 -1.92 12.21
C ASP A 283 -34.59 -2.30 11.61
N ILE A 284 -33.51 -2.28 12.40
CA ILE A 284 -32.16 -2.63 11.94
C ILE A 284 -31.70 -3.97 12.52
N GLU A 285 -30.92 -4.69 11.73
CA GLU A 285 -30.26 -5.92 12.16
C GLU A 285 -28.98 -5.59 12.95
N VAL A 286 -28.89 -6.02 14.20
CA VAL A 286 -27.68 -5.86 15.02
C VAL A 286 -27.13 -7.25 15.36
N ARG A 287 -25.87 -7.50 14.98
CA ARG A 287 -25.12 -8.71 15.35
C ARG A 287 -23.86 -8.33 16.12
N TYR A 288 -23.53 -9.08 17.16
CA TYR A 288 -22.28 -8.88 17.88
C TYR A 288 -21.65 -10.21 18.28
N GLU A 289 -20.33 -10.29 18.17
CA GLU A 289 -19.51 -11.43 18.57
C GLU A 289 -18.53 -10.96 19.65
N SER A 290 -18.59 -11.57 20.84
CA SER A 290 -17.66 -11.25 21.93
C SER A 290 -16.24 -11.65 21.56
N ARG A 291 -15.25 -10.88 22.01
CA ARG A 291 -13.85 -11.29 21.92
C ARG A 291 -13.70 -12.62 22.67
N GLN A 292 -13.30 -13.68 21.95
CA GLN A 292 -12.92 -14.91 22.65
C GLN A 292 -11.71 -14.58 23.52
N PRO A 293 -11.68 -15.01 24.80
CA PRO A 293 -10.47 -14.85 25.60
C PRO A 293 -9.33 -15.48 24.80
N GLU A 294 -8.30 -14.69 24.52
CA GLU A 294 -7.06 -15.24 23.97
C GLU A 294 -6.72 -16.43 24.86
N GLN A 295 -6.67 -17.63 24.25
CA GLN A 295 -6.07 -18.75 24.94
C GLN A 295 -4.66 -18.30 25.25
N VAL A 296 -4.43 -17.93 26.50
CA VAL A 296 -3.10 -17.69 27.05
C VAL A 296 -2.40 -19.02 26.86
N VAL A 297 -1.68 -19.16 25.75
CA VAL A 297 -0.69 -20.22 25.62
C VAL A 297 0.27 -19.91 26.76
N PRO A 298 0.35 -20.74 27.80
CA PRO A 298 1.24 -20.47 28.91
C PRO A 298 2.62 -20.26 28.31
N ALA A 299 3.24 -19.12 28.63
CA ALA A 299 4.59 -18.83 28.24
C ALA A 299 5.42 -20.07 28.61
N ILE A 300 5.84 -20.83 27.59
CA ILE A 300 6.76 -21.94 27.80
C ILE A 300 7.99 -21.28 28.37
N ALA A 301 8.27 -21.58 29.63
CA ALA A 301 9.44 -21.11 30.32
C ALA A 301 10.65 -21.28 29.40
N ASP A 302 11.36 -20.17 29.22
CA ASP A 302 12.56 -19.99 28.43
C ASP A 302 13.57 -21.12 28.72
N THR A 303 13.43 -22.20 27.96
CA THR A 303 14.39 -23.29 27.88
C THR A 303 15.09 -23.06 26.56
N LYS A 304 16.23 -22.38 26.65
CA LYS A 304 17.25 -22.19 25.61
C LYS A 304 16.98 -23.08 24.39
N ARG A 305 16.29 -22.54 23.38
CA ARG A 305 16.20 -23.23 22.09
C ARG A 305 17.62 -23.32 21.55
N PRO A 306 18.17 -24.52 21.28
CA PRO A 306 19.38 -24.59 20.49
C PRO A 306 19.08 -23.95 19.14
N LEU A 307 19.98 -23.07 18.65
CA LEU A 307 19.93 -22.58 17.29
C LEU A 307 19.73 -23.77 16.36
N THR A 308 18.51 -23.96 15.88
CA THR A 308 18.21 -24.93 14.85
C THR A 308 18.53 -24.21 13.56
N ILE A 309 19.81 -24.20 13.21
CA ILE A 309 20.24 -23.83 11.87
C ILE A 309 19.49 -24.78 10.93
N PRO A 310 18.67 -24.28 9.97
CA PRO A 310 17.97 -25.14 9.05
C PRO A 310 18.98 -26.08 8.39
N LEU A 311 18.67 -27.39 8.33
CA LEU A 311 19.57 -28.41 7.76
C LEU A 311 20.10 -28.01 6.36
N TYR A 312 19.36 -27.16 5.66
CA TYR A 312 19.72 -26.56 4.36
C TYR A 312 20.99 -25.70 4.38
N TYR A 313 21.27 -24.97 5.47
CA TYR A 313 22.50 -24.17 5.60
C TYR A 313 23.74 -25.03 5.86
N VAL A 314 23.58 -26.16 6.55
CA VAL A 314 24.68 -27.11 6.80
C VAL A 314 25.07 -27.84 5.51
N VAL A 315 24.09 -28.19 4.67
CA VAL A 315 24.33 -28.84 3.38
C VAL A 315 25.04 -27.90 2.39
N ASN A 316 24.64 -26.62 2.33
CA ASN A 316 25.30 -25.66 1.44
C ASN A 316 26.73 -25.30 1.86
N ALA A 317 27.00 -25.19 3.16
CA ALA A 317 28.38 -24.98 3.65
C ALA A 317 29.28 -26.19 3.32
N PHE A 318 28.77 -27.41 3.39
CA PHE A 318 29.53 -28.63 3.05
C PHE A 318 29.83 -28.73 1.55
N ILE A 319 28.88 -28.35 0.69
CA ILE A 319 29.08 -28.33 -0.78
C ILE A 319 30.11 -27.26 -1.16
N LEU A 320 30.09 -26.09 -0.52
CA LEU A 320 31.06 -25.02 -0.77
C LEU A 320 32.49 -25.42 -0.36
N VAL A 321 32.65 -26.12 0.77
CA VAL A 321 33.95 -26.65 1.22
C VAL A 321 34.46 -27.75 0.30
N LEU A 322 33.59 -28.64 -0.18
CA LEU A 322 33.99 -29.70 -1.14
C LEU A 322 34.40 -29.13 -2.51
N LEU A 323 33.72 -28.07 -2.99
CA LEU A 323 34.09 -27.37 -4.22
C LEU A 323 35.42 -26.62 -4.07
N LEU A 324 35.68 -25.99 -2.92
CA LEU A 324 36.97 -25.36 -2.64
C LEU A 324 38.11 -26.39 -2.58
N ILE A 325 37.90 -27.53 -1.94
CA ILE A 325 38.90 -28.62 -1.90
C ILE A 325 39.19 -29.15 -3.31
N ALA A 326 38.18 -29.30 -4.17
CA ALA A 326 38.36 -29.77 -5.55
C ALA A 326 39.11 -28.77 -6.46
N VAL A 327 39.01 -27.47 -6.17
CA VAL A 327 39.76 -26.42 -6.89
C VAL A 327 41.23 -26.36 -6.44
N PHE A 328 41.52 -26.67 -5.17
CA PHE A 328 42.88 -26.65 -4.64
C PHE A 328 43.68 -27.94 -4.84
N THR A 329 43.04 -29.08 -5.13
CA THR A 329 43.73 -30.36 -5.41
C THR A 329 44.03 -30.59 -6.89
N ASN A 330 43.57 -29.72 -7.79
CA ASN A 330 43.83 -29.77 -9.24
C ASN A 330 44.83 -28.68 -9.71
N ARG A 331 45.77 -28.28 -8.85
CA ARG A 331 46.93 -27.46 -9.23
C ARG A 331 48.24 -28.19 -8.99
#